data_AF-K1S8N0-F1
#
_entry.id   AF-K1S8N0-F1
#
_cell.length_a   1.000
_cell.length_b   1.000
_cell.length_c   1.000
_cell.angle_alpha   90.00
_cell.angle_beta   90.00
_cell.angle_gamma   90.00
#
_symmetry.space_group_name_H-M   'P 1'
#
loop_
_entity.id
_entity.type
_entity.pdbx_description
1 polymer ?
#
loop_
_entity_poly.entity_id
_entity_poly.type
_entity_poly.pdbx_seq_one_letter_code
_entity_poly.pdbx_strand_id
1 'polypeptide(L)'
;MNDMEYTDKEYCLEVWGDWACFTRPELKVERVSYDVITPSAARAIFEAILFKRYAMRWQITKIEVLRPIKWATIRRNEVGAVASKSPIIIEDKRQQKNTLLLLDVRYRIYAKLVFIPVKDRPKEAFAKHQPSADENPMKYYQMFERRASQGQCFTQPYLGCREFSANWKYIESTDNLDYPLAEDRDFGIMLYDMDFEENPQKPDAM
;
A
#
# COMPACT_ATOMS: atom_id res chain seq x y z
N MET A 1 -26.57 -25.67 5.85
CA MET A 1 -25.78 -24.50 6.25
C MET A 1 -24.49 -25.05 6.84
N ASN A 2 -23.45 -25.16 6.02
CA ASN A 2 -22.10 -25.40 6.51
C ASN A 2 -21.42 -24.04 6.46
N ASP A 3 -21.29 -23.38 7.61
CA ASP A 3 -20.39 -22.26 7.76
C ASP A 3 -18.98 -22.83 7.68
N MET A 4 -18.44 -22.81 6.47
CA MET A 4 -17.04 -23.10 6.22
C MET A 4 -16.28 -21.94 6.86
N GLU A 5 -15.68 -22.16 8.04
CA GLU A 5 -14.77 -21.18 8.67
C GLU A 5 -13.62 -20.91 7.70
N TYR A 6 -13.66 -19.76 7.04
CA TYR A 6 -12.57 -19.32 6.20
C TYR A 6 -11.45 -18.81 7.10
N THR A 7 -10.30 -19.48 7.10
CA THR A 7 -9.12 -19.02 7.83
C THR A 7 -8.45 -17.90 7.07
N ASP A 8 -8.57 -16.66 7.54
CA ASP A 8 -7.84 -15.52 6.99
C ASP A 8 -6.33 -15.73 7.16
N LYS A 9 -5.67 -16.19 6.10
CA LYS A 9 -4.22 -16.44 6.11
C LYS A 9 -3.46 -15.12 6.18
N GLU A 10 -2.55 -15.04 7.13
CA GLU A 10 -1.60 -13.92 7.27
C GLU A 10 -0.34 -14.18 6.45
N TYR A 11 0.14 -13.12 5.80
CA TYR A 11 1.29 -13.11 4.93
C TYR A 11 2.29 -12.06 5.39
N CYS A 12 3.58 -12.36 5.19
CA CYS A 12 4.67 -11.46 5.53
C CYS A 12 5.45 -11.08 4.26
N LEU A 13 5.62 -9.78 4.03
CA LEU A 13 6.50 -9.23 3.01
C LEU A 13 7.57 -8.40 3.67
N GLU A 14 8.81 -8.63 3.28
CA GLU A 14 9.88 -7.67 3.53
C GLU A 14 9.97 -6.71 2.36
N VAL A 15 9.93 -5.41 2.63
CA VAL A 15 9.85 -4.35 1.61
C VAL A 15 10.93 -3.31 1.87
N TRP A 16 11.64 -2.89 0.82
CA TRP A 16 12.69 -1.87 0.94
C TRP A 16 12.80 -0.98 -0.30
N GLY A 17 13.46 0.15 -0.13
CA GLY A 17 13.81 1.05 -1.21
C GLY A 17 14.74 2.16 -0.75
N ASP A 18 15.43 2.76 -1.71
CA ASP A 18 16.41 3.81 -1.40
C ASP A 18 15.74 5.05 -0.85
N TRP A 19 14.57 5.41 -1.35
CA TRP A 19 13.78 6.57 -0.92
C TRP A 19 12.32 6.19 -0.66
N ALA A 20 11.65 6.92 0.24
CA ALA A 20 10.22 6.80 0.48
C ALA A 20 9.60 8.13 0.91
N CYS A 21 8.35 8.39 0.55
CA CYS A 21 7.63 9.59 0.99
C CYS A 21 6.15 9.29 1.23
N PHE A 22 5.80 9.04 2.49
CA PHE A 22 4.43 8.83 2.96
C PHE A 22 3.86 10.19 3.38
N THR A 23 3.31 10.93 2.44
CA THR A 23 3.01 12.35 2.63
C THR A 23 2.01 12.61 3.75
N ARG A 24 2.35 13.51 4.68
CA ARG A 24 1.45 14.02 5.71
C ARG A 24 0.39 14.94 5.07
N PRO A 25 -0.92 14.66 5.22
CA PRO A 25 -1.97 15.43 4.56
C PRO A 25 -2.11 16.87 5.08
N GLU A 26 -1.66 17.14 6.32
CA GLU A 26 -1.71 18.51 6.90
C GLU A 26 -0.80 19.50 6.14
N LEU A 27 0.28 19.02 5.53
CA LEU A 27 1.31 19.84 4.91
C LEU A 27 1.14 19.85 3.38
N LYS A 28 0.34 20.81 2.89
CA LYS A 28 -0.05 20.90 1.48
C LYS A 28 0.93 21.63 0.57
N VAL A 29 1.77 22.50 1.14
CA VAL A 29 2.72 23.34 0.37
C VAL A 29 4.02 22.60 0.10
N GLU A 30 4.61 22.03 1.15
CA GLU A 30 5.82 21.20 1.07
C GLU A 30 5.46 19.75 1.41
N ARG A 31 6.10 18.80 0.74
CA ARG A 31 5.85 17.38 1.00
C ARG A 31 6.73 16.93 2.15
N VAL A 32 6.13 16.50 3.23
CA VAL A 32 6.85 15.92 4.37
C VAL A 32 6.34 14.51 4.57
N SER A 33 7.24 13.55 4.60
CA SER A 33 6.90 12.16 4.90
C SER A 33 6.54 11.99 6.37
N TYR A 34 5.68 11.02 6.67
CA TYR A 34 5.68 10.35 7.97
C TYR A 34 7.01 9.65 8.19
N ASP A 35 7.32 9.39 9.47
CA ASP A 35 8.54 8.73 9.92
C ASP A 35 8.61 7.26 9.47
N VAL A 36 7.45 6.62 9.28
CA VAL A 36 7.30 5.23 8.85
C VAL A 36 6.18 5.08 7.82
N ILE A 37 6.13 3.92 7.16
CA ILE A 37 5.06 3.58 6.21
C ILE A 37 3.68 3.57 6.89
N THR A 38 2.68 4.15 6.22
CA THR A 38 1.29 4.12 6.70
C THR A 38 0.63 2.77 6.36
N PRO A 39 -0.37 2.32 7.15
CA PRO A 39 -1.11 1.10 6.84
C PRO A 39 -1.75 1.13 5.44
N SER A 40 -2.27 2.29 5.01
CA SER A 40 -2.77 2.52 3.65
C SER A 40 -1.71 2.21 2.57
N ALA A 41 -0.50 2.75 2.70
CA ALA A 41 0.57 2.53 1.74
C ALA A 41 1.07 1.07 1.77
N ALA A 42 1.12 0.47 2.96
CA ALA A 42 1.43 -0.94 3.14
C ALA A 42 0.40 -1.84 2.42
N ARG A 43 -0.91 -1.57 2.58
CA ARG A 43 -1.99 -2.29 1.89
C ARG A 43 -1.83 -2.23 0.37
N ALA A 44 -1.52 -1.05 -0.16
CA ALA A 44 -1.33 -0.83 -1.59
C ALA A 44 -0.20 -1.69 -2.19
N ILE A 45 0.84 -2.02 -1.42
CA ILE A 45 1.93 -2.92 -1.87
C ILE A 45 1.41 -4.34 -2.09
N PHE A 46 0.60 -4.87 -1.17
CA PHE A 46 -0.02 -6.18 -1.34
C PHE A 46 -1.00 -6.20 -2.52
N GLU A 47 -1.80 -5.14 -2.67
CA GLU A 47 -2.73 -4.99 -3.78
C GLU A 47 -2.03 -4.91 -5.14
N ALA A 48 -0.87 -4.25 -5.20
CA ALA A 48 -0.05 -4.17 -6.40
C ALA A 48 0.43 -5.56 -6.86
N ILE A 49 0.67 -6.50 -5.94
CA ILE A 49 1.01 -7.89 -6.24
C ILE A 49 -0.24 -8.67 -6.69
N LEU A 50 -1.28 -8.63 -5.87
CA LEU A 50 -2.57 -9.24 -6.17
C LEU A 50 -3.71 -8.43 -5.57
N PHE A 51 -4.62 -8.00 -6.43
CA PHE A 51 -5.89 -7.41 -6.02
C PHE A 51 -7.06 -7.93 -6.87
N LYS A 52 -8.17 -8.24 -6.21
CA LYS A 52 -9.44 -8.65 -6.83
C LYS A 52 -10.57 -7.96 -6.09
N ARG A 53 -10.96 -6.79 -6.62
CA ARG A 53 -11.88 -5.81 -6.02
C ARG A 53 -13.05 -6.37 -5.21
N TYR A 54 -13.72 -7.42 -5.70
CA TYR A 54 -14.90 -7.97 -5.05
C TYR A 54 -14.66 -9.31 -4.34
N ALA A 55 -13.49 -9.92 -4.49
CA ALA A 55 -13.24 -11.26 -3.96
C ALA A 55 -12.39 -11.26 -2.70
N MET A 56 -11.66 -10.17 -2.43
CA MET A 56 -10.75 -10.10 -1.31
C MET A 56 -10.44 -8.66 -0.91
N ARG A 57 -9.98 -8.50 0.32
CA ARG A 57 -9.34 -7.28 0.83
C ARG A 57 -8.08 -7.65 1.60
N TRP A 58 -7.09 -6.77 1.55
CA TRP A 58 -5.89 -6.87 2.35
C TRP A 58 -6.07 -6.06 3.63
N GLN A 59 -5.80 -6.67 4.77
CA GLN A 59 -5.81 -6.00 6.07
C GLN A 59 -4.43 -6.06 6.68
N ILE A 60 -3.77 -4.91 6.84
CA ILE A 60 -2.49 -4.83 7.52
C ILE A 60 -2.69 -5.10 9.01
N THR A 61 -1.87 -5.99 9.56
CA THR A 61 -1.96 -6.41 10.97
C THR A 61 -0.76 -5.96 11.79
N LYS A 62 0.43 -5.89 11.18
CA LYS A 62 1.65 -5.47 11.86
C LYS A 62 2.64 -4.87 10.86
N ILE A 63 3.37 -3.85 11.28
CA ILE A 63 4.47 -3.25 10.54
C ILE A 63 5.68 -3.21 11.47
N GLU A 64 6.76 -3.82 11.04
CA GLU A 64 8.05 -3.83 11.72
C GLU A 64 9.02 -2.95 10.93
N VAL A 65 9.70 -2.02 11.62
CA VAL A 65 10.73 -1.17 11.03
C VAL A 65 12.08 -1.86 11.21
N LEU A 66 12.84 -2.06 10.12
CA LEU A 66 14.10 -2.80 10.17
C LEU A 66 15.34 -1.92 10.05
N ARG A 67 15.19 -0.65 9.66
CA ARG A 67 16.30 0.31 9.52
C ARG A 67 16.01 1.61 10.28
N PRO A 68 17.05 2.29 10.79
CA PRO A 68 16.89 3.59 11.43
C PRO A 68 16.23 4.62 10.51
N ILE A 69 15.42 5.49 11.09
CA ILE A 69 14.71 6.54 10.36
C ILE A 69 15.70 7.64 9.96
N LYS A 70 15.98 7.74 8.67
CA LYS A 70 16.89 8.74 8.09
C LYS A 70 16.13 9.62 7.11
N TRP A 71 16.50 10.89 7.05
CA TRP A 71 15.83 11.88 6.21
C TRP A 71 16.75 12.44 5.13
N ALA A 72 16.17 12.80 3.99
CA ALA A 72 16.80 13.62 2.97
C ALA A 72 15.83 14.68 2.46
N THR A 73 16.41 15.76 1.95
CA THR A 73 15.67 16.82 1.28
C THR A 73 15.97 16.80 -0.21
N ILE A 74 14.91 16.78 -1.02
CA ILE A 74 15.01 16.99 -2.47
C ILE A 74 14.19 18.21 -2.86
N ARG A 75 14.64 18.93 -3.89
CA ARG A 75 13.88 20.02 -4.50
C ARG A 75 13.51 19.65 -5.92
N ARG A 76 12.23 19.84 -6.27
CA ARG A 76 11.69 19.51 -7.58
C ARG A 76 10.93 20.68 -8.18
N ASN A 77 10.93 20.72 -9.50
CA ASN A 77 10.04 21.58 -10.25
C ASN A 77 8.77 20.78 -10.55
N GLU A 78 7.65 21.19 -9.97
CA GLU A 78 6.32 20.66 -10.25
C GLU A 78 5.50 21.68 -11.06
N VAL A 79 4.49 21.20 -11.78
CA VAL A 79 3.53 22.07 -12.45
C VAL A 79 2.39 22.37 -11.48
N GLY A 80 2.17 23.65 -11.18
CA GLY A 80 1.13 24.11 -10.25
C GLY A 80 -0.28 24.21 -10.85
N ALA A 81 -0.45 23.85 -12.12
CA ALA A 81 -1.71 23.94 -12.84
C ALA A 81 -2.22 22.56 -13.24
N VAL A 82 -3.53 22.36 -13.13
CA VAL A 82 -4.22 21.18 -13.67
C VAL A 82 -4.40 21.36 -15.17
N ALA A 83 -4.12 20.33 -15.96
CA ALA A 83 -4.33 20.36 -17.41
C ALA A 83 -5.79 20.72 -17.73
N SER A 84 -5.97 21.69 -18.62
CA SER A 84 -7.28 22.18 -19.06
C SER A 84 -7.29 22.41 -20.57
N LYS A 85 -8.35 23.01 -21.12
CA LYS A 85 -8.41 23.37 -22.54
C LYS A 85 -7.34 24.39 -22.95
N SER A 86 -6.82 25.16 -22.00
CA SER A 86 -5.76 26.15 -22.23
C SER A 86 -4.38 25.51 -22.05
N PRO A 87 -3.40 25.83 -22.91
CA PRO A 87 -2.03 25.36 -22.75
C PRO A 87 -1.43 25.88 -21.44
N ILE A 88 -0.62 25.05 -20.78
CA ILE A 88 0.12 25.44 -19.58
C ILE A 88 1.45 26.04 -20.01
N ILE A 89 1.65 27.33 -19.72
CA ILE A 89 2.95 27.99 -19.85
C ILE A 89 3.76 27.65 -18.60
N ILE A 90 4.84 26.89 -18.77
CA ILE A 90 5.62 26.33 -17.65
C ILE A 90 6.32 27.45 -16.88
N GLU A 91 6.78 28.50 -17.55
CA GLU A 91 7.45 29.64 -16.93
C GLU A 91 6.57 30.31 -15.86
N ASP A 92 5.26 30.41 -16.12
CA ASP A 92 4.29 31.06 -15.24
C ASP A 92 3.73 30.13 -14.16
N LYS A 93 3.74 28.82 -14.42
CA LYS A 93 3.08 27.81 -13.58
C LYS A 93 4.03 26.84 -12.90
N ARG A 94 5.35 27.01 -13.06
CA ARG A 94 6.37 26.24 -12.35
C ARG A 94 6.33 26.55 -10.86
N GLN A 95 6.21 25.51 -10.05
CA GLN A 95 6.34 25.57 -8.61
C GLN A 95 7.58 24.78 -8.19
N GLN A 96 8.40 25.35 -7.33
CA GLN A 96 9.48 24.61 -6.70
C GLN A 96 8.98 24.06 -5.37
N LYS A 97 8.93 22.74 -5.24
CA LYS A 97 8.55 22.08 -3.99
C LYS A 97 9.74 21.39 -3.37
N ASN A 98 9.96 21.66 -2.10
CA ASN A 98 10.85 20.88 -1.27
C ASN A 98 10.09 19.63 -0.78
N THR A 99 10.79 18.52 -0.73
CA THR A 99 10.29 17.27 -0.17
C THR A 99 11.25 16.77 0.87
N LEU A 100 10.78 16.57 2.09
CA LEU A 100 11.48 15.87 3.16
C LEU A 100 11.03 14.40 3.12
N LEU A 101 11.91 13.54 2.60
CA LEU A 101 11.65 12.12 2.37
C LEU A 101 12.52 11.24 3.27
N LEU A 102 12.15 9.98 3.38
CA LEU A 102 12.92 8.96 4.09
C LEU A 102 13.99 8.34 3.19
N LEU A 103 15.14 8.06 3.77
CA LEU A 103 16.26 7.37 3.12
C LEU A 103 16.38 5.94 3.62
N ASP A 104 16.74 5.05 2.69
CA ASP A 104 17.20 3.69 2.96
C ASP A 104 16.24 2.93 3.88
N VAL A 105 14.97 2.86 3.47
CA VAL A 105 13.92 2.29 4.29
C VAL A 105 13.82 0.79 4.08
N ARG A 106 13.51 0.07 5.15
CA ARG A 106 13.22 -1.36 5.11
C ARG A 106 12.20 -1.70 6.18
N TYR A 107 11.16 -2.40 5.77
CA TYR A 107 10.03 -2.79 6.60
C TYR A 107 9.77 -4.27 6.46
N ARG A 108 9.19 -4.87 7.49
CA ARG A 108 8.55 -6.16 7.43
C ARG A 108 7.08 -5.99 7.73
N ILE A 109 6.25 -6.29 6.75
CA ILE A 109 4.82 -5.94 6.74
C ILE A 109 4.01 -7.23 6.76
N TYR A 110 3.07 -7.30 7.69
CA TYR A 110 2.16 -8.42 7.88
C TYR A 110 0.77 -8.00 7.45
N ALA A 111 0.13 -8.85 6.65
CA ALA A 111 -1.21 -8.60 6.16
C ALA A 111 -2.02 -9.88 6.05
N LYS A 112 -3.29 -9.83 6.46
CA LYS A 112 -4.27 -10.88 6.25
C LYS A 112 -4.96 -10.69 4.91
N LEU A 113 -5.10 -11.78 4.16
CA LEU A 113 -5.97 -11.82 2.98
C LEU A 113 -7.36 -12.26 3.44
N VAL A 114 -8.27 -11.29 3.57
CA VAL A 114 -9.66 -11.53 3.93
C VAL A 114 -10.44 -11.85 2.67
N PHE A 115 -10.98 -13.06 2.60
CA PHE A 115 -11.82 -13.50 1.48
C PHE A 115 -13.24 -12.97 1.62
N ILE A 116 -13.82 -12.49 0.53
CA ILE A 116 -15.22 -12.02 0.50
C ILE A 116 -16.04 -13.09 -0.22
N PRO A 117 -16.90 -13.86 0.49
CA PRO A 117 -17.71 -14.90 -0.11
C PRO A 117 -18.61 -14.36 -1.22
N VAL A 118 -18.87 -15.18 -2.25
CA VAL A 118 -19.70 -14.79 -3.41
C VAL A 118 -21.06 -14.22 -2.99
N LYS A 119 -21.69 -14.82 -1.98
CA LYS A 119 -23.00 -14.39 -1.44
C LYS A 119 -23.01 -12.95 -0.89
N ASP A 120 -21.86 -12.46 -0.43
CA ASP A 120 -21.72 -11.16 0.22
C ASP A 120 -21.28 -10.06 -0.76
N ARG A 121 -21.12 -10.39 -2.05
CA ARG A 121 -20.64 -9.46 -3.08
C ARG A 121 -21.81 -8.65 -3.67
N PRO A 122 -21.59 -7.36 -4.00
CA PRO A 122 -22.60 -6.55 -4.67
C PRO A 122 -22.91 -7.07 -6.08
N LYS A 123 -24.11 -6.78 -6.60
CA LYS A 123 -24.55 -7.19 -7.94
C LYS A 123 -23.58 -6.78 -9.06
N GLU A 124 -22.91 -5.64 -8.90
CA GLU A 124 -21.91 -5.12 -9.83
C GLU A 124 -20.71 -6.06 -10.02
N ALA A 125 -20.40 -6.89 -9.01
CA ALA A 125 -19.34 -7.88 -9.11
C ALA A 125 -19.58 -8.89 -10.25
N PHE A 126 -20.86 -9.10 -10.60
CA PHE A 126 -21.30 -10.09 -11.58
C PHE A 126 -21.61 -9.49 -12.95
N ALA A 127 -21.43 -8.16 -13.13
CA ALA A 127 -21.77 -7.48 -14.37
C ALA A 127 -20.88 -7.90 -15.56
N LYS A 128 -19.62 -8.29 -15.30
CA LYS A 128 -18.66 -8.67 -16.34
C LYS A 128 -18.32 -10.16 -16.34
N HIS A 129 -18.26 -10.80 -15.17
CA HIS A 129 -17.85 -12.19 -15.02
C HIS A 129 -18.65 -12.81 -13.88
N GLN A 130 -19.22 -14.00 -14.11
CA GLN A 130 -19.78 -14.80 -13.03
C GLN A 130 -18.66 -15.53 -12.29
N PRO A 131 -18.73 -15.64 -10.95
CA PRO A 131 -17.79 -16.42 -10.17
C PRO A 131 -17.94 -17.89 -10.55
N SER A 132 -16.82 -18.61 -10.49
CA SER A 132 -16.88 -20.06 -10.68
C SER A 132 -17.54 -20.71 -9.45
N ALA A 133 -18.28 -21.79 -9.67
CA ALA A 133 -19.00 -22.48 -8.58
C ALA A 133 -18.06 -23.05 -7.51
N ASP A 134 -16.79 -23.26 -7.85
CA ASP A 134 -15.71 -23.80 -7.02
C ASP A 134 -14.77 -22.72 -6.45
N GLU A 135 -15.11 -21.44 -6.58
CA GLU A 135 -14.26 -20.35 -6.08
C GLU A 135 -14.13 -20.41 -4.56
N ASN A 136 -12.89 -20.57 -4.09
CA ASN A 136 -12.54 -20.69 -2.69
C ASN A 136 -11.30 -19.84 -2.34
N PRO A 137 -11.03 -19.58 -1.05
CA PRO A 137 -9.89 -18.75 -0.64
C PRO A 137 -8.52 -19.29 -1.10
N MET A 138 -8.35 -20.62 -1.16
CA MET A 138 -7.08 -21.27 -1.51
C MET A 138 -6.57 -20.83 -2.89
N LYS A 139 -7.49 -20.59 -3.83
CA LYS A 139 -7.16 -20.04 -5.15
C LYS A 139 -6.39 -18.71 -5.01
N TYR A 140 -6.87 -17.80 -4.17
CA TYR A 140 -6.25 -16.49 -3.98
C TYR A 140 -4.94 -16.59 -3.19
N TYR A 141 -4.89 -17.47 -2.20
CA TYR A 141 -3.67 -17.79 -1.44
C TYR A 141 -2.54 -18.25 -2.36
N GLN A 142 -2.78 -19.29 -3.15
CA GLN A 142 -1.79 -19.83 -4.10
C GLN A 142 -1.41 -18.82 -5.19
N MET A 143 -2.38 -18.01 -5.66
CA MET A 143 -2.11 -16.94 -6.62
C MET A 143 -1.17 -15.88 -6.04
N PHE A 144 -1.40 -15.45 -4.79
CA PHE A 144 -0.56 -14.46 -4.13
C PHE A 144 0.84 -15.01 -3.87
N GLU A 145 0.94 -16.20 -3.25
CA GLU A 145 2.21 -16.85 -2.91
C GLU A 145 3.11 -17.02 -4.14
N ARG A 146 2.56 -17.52 -5.25
CA ARG A 146 3.28 -17.65 -6.51
C ARG A 146 3.78 -16.30 -7.04
N ARG A 147 2.94 -15.26 -7.00
CA ARG A 147 3.31 -13.94 -7.51
C ARG A 147 4.36 -13.27 -6.63
N ALA A 148 4.15 -13.31 -5.32
CA ALA A 148 5.03 -12.69 -4.33
C ALA A 148 6.43 -13.32 -4.36
N SER A 149 6.52 -14.66 -4.46
CA SER A 149 7.79 -15.39 -4.57
C SER A 149 8.51 -15.17 -5.90
N GLN A 150 7.79 -15.05 -7.02
CA GLN A 150 8.37 -14.87 -8.36
C GLN A 150 8.64 -13.40 -8.71
N GLY A 151 8.37 -12.45 -7.82
CA GLY A 151 8.53 -11.03 -8.11
C GLY A 151 7.50 -10.50 -9.12
N GLN A 152 6.36 -11.16 -9.29
CA GLN A 152 5.31 -10.74 -10.21
C GLN A 152 4.32 -9.79 -9.53
N CYS A 153 3.99 -8.71 -10.22
CA CYS A 153 3.00 -7.74 -9.78
C CYS A 153 2.12 -7.29 -10.95
N PHE A 154 0.94 -6.76 -10.66
CA PHE A 154 0.08 -6.12 -11.66
C PHE A 154 0.60 -4.72 -12.00
N THR A 155 1.06 -3.99 -11.00
CA THR A 155 1.74 -2.69 -11.11
C THR A 155 2.94 -2.70 -10.20
N GLN A 156 4.01 -2.01 -10.58
CA GLN A 156 5.18 -1.86 -9.73
C GLN A 156 4.78 -1.25 -8.36
N PRO A 157 4.99 -1.96 -7.24
CA PRO A 157 4.79 -1.40 -5.92
C PRO A 157 5.71 -0.20 -5.68
N TYR A 158 5.27 0.77 -4.89
CA TYR A 158 6.01 2.00 -4.61
C TYR A 158 5.84 2.45 -3.16
N LEU A 159 6.80 3.23 -2.66
CA LEU A 159 6.87 3.70 -1.28
C LEU A 159 6.31 5.12 -1.16
N GLY A 160 4.97 5.20 -1.14
CA GLY A 160 4.20 6.43 -0.97
C GLY A 160 4.01 7.23 -2.26
N CYS A 161 5.08 7.56 -2.98
CA CYS A 161 5.01 8.22 -4.30
C CYS A 161 5.52 7.27 -5.40
N ARG A 162 4.92 7.33 -6.61
CA ARG A 162 5.28 6.45 -7.75
C ARG A 162 6.73 6.57 -8.23
N GLU A 163 7.41 7.65 -7.90
CA GLU A 163 8.83 7.86 -8.20
C GLU A 163 9.75 6.95 -7.38
N PHE A 164 9.25 6.41 -6.27
CA PHE A 164 10.00 5.60 -5.33
C PHE A 164 9.54 4.14 -5.41
N SER A 165 10.11 3.39 -6.34
CA SER A 165 9.81 1.96 -6.50
C SER A 165 10.13 1.18 -5.22
N ALA A 166 9.25 0.27 -4.83
CA ALA A 166 9.45 -0.63 -3.72
C ALA A 166 9.95 -1.99 -4.23
N ASN A 167 11.04 -2.48 -3.65
CA ASN A 167 11.45 -3.87 -3.77
C ASN A 167 10.77 -4.69 -2.68
N TRP A 168 10.52 -5.97 -2.94
CA TRP A 168 9.96 -6.85 -1.93
C TRP A 168 10.54 -8.26 -1.99
N LYS A 169 10.41 -8.97 -0.87
CA LYS A 169 10.70 -10.39 -0.71
C LYS A 169 9.56 -11.04 0.08
N TYR A 170 9.03 -12.14 -0.45
CA TYR A 170 8.06 -12.96 0.28
C TYR A 170 8.75 -13.77 1.38
N ILE A 171 8.18 -13.77 2.58
CA ILE A 171 8.69 -14.48 3.76
C ILE A 171 7.73 -15.61 4.08
N GLU A 172 8.15 -16.85 3.82
CA GLU A 172 7.33 -18.06 4.01
C GLU A 172 7.24 -18.50 5.47
N SER A 173 8.34 -18.39 6.21
CA SER A 173 8.39 -18.66 7.65
C SER A 173 8.94 -17.44 8.37
N THR A 174 8.32 -17.14 9.51
CA THR A 174 8.74 -16.08 10.43
C THR A 174 9.74 -16.57 11.48
N ASP A 175 10.21 -17.81 11.37
CA ASP A 175 11.20 -18.38 12.25
C ASP A 175 12.58 -17.73 11.97
N ASN A 176 13.31 -17.36 13.03
CA ASN A 176 14.66 -16.81 12.94
C ASN A 176 14.80 -15.53 12.09
N LEU A 177 13.81 -14.65 12.12
CA LEU A 177 13.92 -13.35 11.49
C LEU A 177 14.74 -12.36 12.33
N ASP A 178 15.44 -11.44 11.67
CA ASP A 178 16.11 -10.33 12.35
C ASP A 178 15.11 -9.54 13.19
N TYR A 179 15.55 -9.11 14.37
CA TYR A 179 14.73 -8.27 15.24
C TYR A 179 14.45 -6.92 14.57
N PRO A 180 13.24 -6.37 14.76
CA PRO A 180 12.96 -5.00 14.36
C PRO A 180 13.89 -4.03 15.11
N LEU A 181 13.95 -2.80 14.60
CA LEU A 181 14.61 -1.68 15.23
C LEU A 181 14.15 -1.58 16.70
N ALA A 182 15.09 -1.73 17.63
CA ALA A 182 14.82 -1.70 19.06
C ALA A 182 14.68 -0.26 19.56
N GLU A 183 13.68 0.44 19.03
CA GLU A 183 13.31 1.80 19.41
C GLU A 183 11.86 1.79 19.90
N ASP A 184 11.63 2.41 21.05
CA ASP A 184 10.30 2.73 21.55
C ASP A 184 10.04 4.21 21.28
N ARG A 185 9.19 4.48 20.29
CA ARG A 185 8.93 5.84 19.80
C ARG A 185 7.46 6.03 19.51
N ASP A 186 6.89 7.08 20.07
CA ASP A 186 5.57 7.57 19.70
C ASP A 186 5.66 8.34 18.37
N PHE A 187 4.92 7.88 17.36
CA PHE A 187 4.83 8.52 16.05
C PHE A 187 3.71 9.57 15.95
N GLY A 188 2.92 9.71 17.01
CA GLY A 188 1.75 10.59 17.06
C GLY A 188 0.65 10.14 16.10
N ILE A 189 -0.16 11.11 15.66
CA ILE A 189 -1.25 10.85 14.72
C ILE A 189 -0.67 10.54 13.35
N MET A 190 -1.09 9.42 12.78
CA MET A 190 -0.74 8.98 11.45
C MET A 190 -1.99 8.57 10.69
N LEU A 191 -1.98 8.78 9.37
CA LEU A 191 -3.03 8.27 8.49
C LEU A 191 -3.10 6.76 8.61
N TYR A 192 -4.25 6.24 9.04
CA TYR A 192 -4.52 4.81 9.05
C TYR A 192 -4.80 4.34 7.62
N ASP A 193 -5.96 4.74 7.08
CA ASP A 193 -6.36 4.47 5.71
C ASP A 193 -7.45 5.45 5.24
N MET A 194 -7.85 5.36 3.98
CA MET A 194 -8.93 6.16 3.41
C MET A 194 -10.26 5.38 3.46
N ASP A 195 -11.35 6.03 3.85
CA ASP A 195 -12.69 5.44 3.88
C ASP A 195 -13.36 5.54 2.52
N PHE A 196 -13.52 4.39 1.87
CA PHE A 196 -14.19 4.27 0.57
C PHE A 196 -15.66 3.86 0.67
N GLU A 197 -16.21 3.62 1.86
CA GLU A 197 -17.60 3.20 2.05
C GLU A 197 -18.57 4.36 1.79
N GLU A 198 -18.29 5.54 2.33
CA GLU A 198 -19.15 6.72 2.14
C GLU A 198 -19.01 7.35 0.75
N ASN A 199 -17.77 7.57 0.29
CA ASN A 199 -17.50 8.22 -0.98
C ASN A 199 -16.33 7.59 -1.75
N PRO A 200 -16.62 6.67 -2.70
CA PRO A 200 -15.58 6.02 -3.48
C PRO A 200 -14.76 6.96 -4.39
N GLN A 201 -15.27 8.14 -4.73
CA GLN A 201 -14.60 9.10 -5.62
C GLN A 201 -13.74 10.11 -4.86
N LYS A 202 -14.14 10.44 -3.63
CA LYS A 202 -13.45 11.37 -2.76
C LYS A 202 -13.52 10.86 -1.33
N PRO A 203 -12.77 9.80 -1.01
CA PRO A 203 -12.78 9.19 0.31
C PRO A 203 -12.20 10.15 1.34
N ASP A 204 -12.72 10.12 2.55
CA ASP A 204 -12.16 10.84 3.70
C ASP A 204 -11.09 9.99 4.39
N ALA A 205 -10.23 10.61 5.20
CA ALA A 205 -9.25 9.88 5.99
C ALA A 205 -9.93 9.28 7.24
N MET A 206 -9.62 8.02 7.54
CA MET A 206 -10.03 7.34 8.78
C MET A 206 -9.12 7.67 9.96
#